data_AF-A0A9P8Y080-F1
#
_entry.id   AF-A0A9P8Y080-F1
#
_cell.length_a   1.000
_cell.length_b   1.000
_cell.length_c   1.000
_cell.angle_alpha   90.00
_cell.angle_beta   90.00
_cell.angle_gamma   90.00
#
_symmetry.space_group_name_H-M   'P 1'
#
loop_
_entity.id
_entity.type
_entity.pdbx_description
1 polymer ?
#
loop_
_entity_poly.entity_id
_entity_poly.type
_entity_poly.pdbx_seq_one_letter_code
_entity_poly.pdbx_strand_id
1 'polypeptide(L)'
;LVIDEVSMLGGATLFNANCRLQTLRDCPDKPFGGIPVVLLMGDFYQFAPVLETSLLVDRMVDLAYMASLGQAAIAHHRGHNLWLMFKTVILLEEQVRARGDPQLGALLDRVRAGTQTTEDLGLLNTKLMVRSQITFKGGLRAITPLNRNRWSLNMEAVVDWGRFHRRHISVFVSTHTWRSRALSQQEVAQTIEQGDNSNCKIPGVFFYAQGMPVVVNKNT
;
A
#
# COMPACT_ATOMS: atom_id res chain seq x y z
N LEU A 1 13.08 14.18 10.30
CA LEU A 1 12.54 12.92 9.74
C LEU A 1 11.07 13.15 9.45
N VAL A 2 10.62 12.85 8.24
CA VAL A 2 9.22 13.00 7.86
C VAL A 2 8.75 11.63 7.38
N ILE A 3 7.67 11.13 7.96
CA ILE A 3 7.04 9.87 7.57
C ILE A 3 5.60 10.20 7.17
N ASP A 4 5.27 9.91 5.93
CA ASP A 4 3.92 10.01 5.40
C ASP A 4 3.22 8.64 5.46
N GLU A 5 1.90 8.63 5.38
CA GLU A 5 1.05 7.44 5.52
C GLU A 5 1.37 6.57 6.76
N VAL A 6 1.46 7.23 7.92
CA VAL A 6 1.77 6.59 9.21
C VAL A 6 0.81 5.46 9.59
N SER A 7 -0.42 5.44 9.05
CA SER A 7 -1.39 4.36 9.26
C SER A 7 -0.89 3.00 8.77
N MET A 8 -0.05 2.99 7.74
CA MET A 8 0.57 1.79 7.18
C MET A 8 1.91 1.44 7.86
N LEU A 9 2.37 2.25 8.82
CA LEU A 9 3.60 1.99 9.56
C LEU A 9 3.35 1.08 10.77
N GLY A 10 4.02 -0.07 10.80
CA GLY A 10 4.00 -0.97 11.94
C GLY A 10 4.93 -0.52 13.07
N GLY A 11 4.60 -0.90 14.31
CA GLY A 11 5.43 -0.56 15.47
C GLY A 11 6.84 -1.16 15.40
N ALA A 12 6.98 -2.40 14.91
CA ALA A 12 8.29 -3.02 14.79
C ALA A 12 9.16 -2.26 13.77
N THR A 13 8.61 -1.85 12.63
CA THR A 13 9.33 -1.02 11.66
C THR A 13 9.72 0.36 12.23
N LEU A 14 8.83 1.04 12.96
CA LEU A 14 9.17 2.31 13.62
C LEU A 14 10.33 2.15 14.62
N PHE A 15 10.30 1.09 15.45
CA PHE A 15 11.36 0.78 16.40
C PHE A 15 12.70 0.50 15.71
N ASN A 16 12.69 -0.31 14.65
CA ASN A 16 13.88 -0.63 13.88
C ASN A 16 14.50 0.62 13.24
N ALA A 17 13.66 1.51 12.69
CA ALA A 17 14.10 2.79 12.15
C ALA A 17 14.74 3.66 13.24
N ASN A 18 14.12 3.75 14.42
CA ASN A 18 14.70 4.44 15.57
C ASN A 18 16.09 3.90 15.94
N CYS A 19 16.22 2.58 16.12
CA CYS A 19 17.50 1.94 16.47
C CYS A 19 18.57 2.24 15.42
N ARG A 20 18.21 2.16 14.14
CA ARG A 20 19.15 2.43 13.05
C ARG A 20 19.62 3.88 13.06
N LEU A 21 18.73 4.83 13.32
CA LEU A 21 19.08 6.25 13.44
C LEU A 21 19.96 6.53 14.66
N GLN A 22 19.67 5.89 15.80
CA GLN A 22 20.51 5.98 16.99
C GLN A 22 21.94 5.50 16.73
N THR A 23 22.09 4.35 16.07
CA THR A 23 23.41 3.81 15.69
C THR A 23 24.13 4.71 14.70
N LEU A 24 23.46 5.13 13.61
CA LEU A 24 24.10 5.94 12.55
C LEU A 24 24.53 7.33 13.03
N ARG A 25 23.90 7.85 14.09
CA ARG A 25 24.18 9.17 14.64
C ARG A 25 24.98 9.13 15.94
N ASP A 26 25.40 7.94 16.38
CA ASP A 26 26.11 7.73 17.65
C ASP A 26 25.38 8.40 18.83
N CYS A 27 24.06 8.25 18.86
CA CYS A 27 23.17 8.88 19.85
C CYS A 27 22.20 7.85 20.43
N PRO A 28 22.69 6.85 21.19
CA PRO A 28 21.89 5.73 21.68
C PRO A 28 20.78 6.14 22.65
N ASP A 29 21.00 7.20 23.43
CA ASP A 29 20.09 7.59 24.51
C ASP A 29 18.96 8.53 24.06
N LYS A 30 18.99 8.97 22.80
CA LYS A 30 18.00 9.91 22.26
C LYS A 30 17.09 9.23 21.23
N PRO A 31 15.75 9.39 21.32
CA PRO A 31 14.84 8.92 20.29
C PRO A 31 15.25 9.42 18.90
N PHE A 32 15.09 8.57 17.90
CA PHE A 32 15.44 8.81 16.49
C PHE A 32 16.88 9.31 16.30
N GLY A 33 17.81 8.93 17.18
CA GLY A 33 19.19 9.40 17.15
C GLY A 33 19.31 10.91 17.35
N GLY A 34 18.41 11.52 18.14
CA GLY A 34 18.41 12.95 18.41
C GLY A 34 18.04 13.82 17.20
N ILE A 35 17.19 13.33 16.29
CA ILE A 35 16.64 14.18 15.22
C ILE A 35 15.75 15.23 15.87
N PRO A 36 15.99 16.54 15.63
CA PRO A 36 15.30 17.60 16.37
C PRO A 36 13.80 17.68 16.02
N VAL A 37 13.43 17.33 14.78
CA VAL A 37 12.05 17.35 14.30
C VAL A 37 11.72 16.04 13.60
N VAL A 38 10.75 15.32 14.16
CA VAL A 38 10.15 14.12 13.58
C VAL A 38 8.68 14.40 13.34
N LEU A 39 8.22 14.25 12.10
CA LEU A 39 6.83 14.43 11.71
C LEU A 39 6.27 13.10 11.23
N LEU A 40 5.15 12.70 11.81
CA LEU A 40 4.35 11.56 11.39
C LEU A 40 3.04 12.10 10.84
N MET A 41 2.75 11.80 9.58
CA MET A 41 1.59 12.31 8.86
C MET A 41 0.84 11.13 8.24
N GLY A 42 -0.47 11.28 8.11
CA GLY A 42 -1.33 10.26 7.52
C GLY A 42 -2.66 10.18 8.23
N ASP A 43 -3.43 9.15 7.90
CA ASP A 43 -4.80 8.99 8.34
C ASP A 43 -5.09 7.53 8.75
N PHE A 44 -5.31 7.33 10.05
CA PHE A 44 -5.56 6.00 10.63
C PHE A 44 -6.92 5.39 10.26
N TYR A 45 -7.81 6.14 9.59
CA TYR A 45 -9.01 5.57 8.98
C TYR A 45 -8.74 4.93 7.60
N GLN A 46 -7.51 5.03 7.09
CA GLN A 46 -7.08 4.35 5.86
C GLN A 46 -6.52 2.93 6.16
N PHE A 47 -5.65 2.42 5.29
CA PHE A 47 -5.12 1.06 5.42
C PHE A 47 -4.20 0.91 6.64
N ALA A 48 -4.38 -0.20 7.34
CA ALA A 48 -3.48 -0.65 8.40
C ALA A 48 -2.17 -1.23 7.82
N PRO A 49 -1.12 -1.41 8.63
CA PRO A 49 0.13 -2.00 8.16
C PRO A 49 -0.07 -3.42 7.65
N VAL A 50 0.64 -3.77 6.57
CA VAL A 50 0.60 -5.12 6.00
C VAL A 50 1.54 -6.04 6.80
N LEU A 51 0.99 -7.11 7.39
CA LEU A 51 1.73 -8.11 8.18
C LEU A 51 2.39 -7.57 9.46
N GLU A 52 2.09 -6.35 9.86
CA GLU A 52 2.56 -5.75 11.11
C GLU A 52 1.39 -5.23 11.96
N THR A 53 1.68 -4.89 13.21
CA THR A 53 0.67 -4.32 14.12
C THR A 53 0.70 -2.80 14.04
N SER A 54 -0.49 -2.20 13.87
CA SER A 54 -0.68 -0.73 13.88
C SER A 54 -0.20 -0.09 15.18
N LEU A 55 0.39 1.09 15.06
CA LEU A 55 0.83 1.92 16.19
C LEU A 55 -0.31 2.27 17.17
N LEU A 56 -1.58 2.22 16.74
CA LEU A 56 -2.72 2.46 17.62
C LEU A 56 -3.03 1.30 18.58
N VAL A 57 -2.52 0.10 18.29
CA VAL A 57 -2.85 -1.10 19.08
C VAL A 57 -1.80 -1.29 20.17
N ASP A 58 -2.21 -1.10 21.41
CA ASP A 58 -1.45 -1.55 22.57
C ASP A 58 -1.66 -3.06 22.76
N ARG A 59 -0.60 -3.85 22.59
CA ARG A 59 -0.62 -5.32 22.77
C ARG A 59 -0.18 -5.76 24.17
N MET A 60 0.08 -4.85 25.11
CA MET A 60 0.72 -5.14 26.41
C MET A 60 -0.22 -5.53 27.55
N VAL A 61 -1.53 -5.66 27.35
CA VAL A 61 -2.47 -5.81 28.47
C VAL A 61 -2.33 -7.13 29.25
N ASP A 62 -1.39 -8.03 28.92
CA ASP A 62 -1.19 -9.26 29.69
C ASP A 62 0.29 -9.57 30.03
N LEU A 63 0.62 -9.50 31.32
CA LEU A 63 1.97 -9.73 31.86
C LEU A 63 2.45 -11.18 31.65
N ALA A 64 1.53 -12.15 31.57
CA ALA A 64 1.85 -13.55 31.30
C ALA A 64 2.27 -13.76 29.83
N TYR A 65 1.79 -12.90 28.92
CA TYR A 65 2.09 -12.97 27.49
C TYR A 65 3.54 -12.55 27.19
N MET A 66 4.10 -11.60 27.94
CA MET A 66 5.46 -11.05 27.74
C MET A 66 6.57 -12.11 27.75
N ALA A 67 6.45 -13.16 28.55
CA ALA A 67 7.44 -14.25 28.63
C ALA A 67 7.44 -15.17 27.38
N SER A 68 6.40 -15.10 26.55
CA SER A 68 6.21 -15.93 25.34
C SER A 68 6.30 -15.14 24.03
N LEU A 69 6.59 -13.83 24.10
CA LEU A 69 6.56 -12.95 22.94
C LEU A 69 7.73 -13.23 21.97
N GLY A 70 7.39 -13.39 20.69
CA GLY A 70 8.38 -13.33 19.62
C GLY A 70 8.98 -11.93 19.47
N GLN A 71 10.18 -11.85 18.89
CA GLN A 71 10.95 -10.61 18.69
C GLN A 71 10.13 -9.47 18.05
N ALA A 72 9.21 -9.80 17.14
CA ALA A 72 8.34 -8.83 16.47
C ALA A 72 7.37 -8.12 17.43
N ALA A 73 6.86 -8.82 18.45
CA ALA A 73 5.94 -8.23 19.41
C ALA A 73 6.65 -7.29 20.39
N ILE A 74 7.88 -7.65 20.81
CA ILE A 74 8.74 -6.78 21.62
C ILE A 74 9.09 -5.51 20.82
N ALA A 75 9.48 -5.68 19.55
CA ALA A 75 9.76 -4.55 18.66
C ALA A 75 8.53 -3.65 18.47
N HIS A 76 7.34 -4.24 18.28
CA HIS A 76 6.07 -3.51 18.22
C HIS A 76 5.85 -2.67 19.48
N HIS A 77 5.95 -3.27 20.67
CA HIS A 77 5.75 -2.54 21.92
C HIS A 77 6.71 -1.36 22.06
N ARG A 78 7.99 -1.55 21.77
CA ARG A 78 8.98 -0.45 21.80
C ARG A 78 8.63 0.63 20.78
N GLY A 79 8.15 0.26 19.60
CA GLY A 79 7.63 1.19 18.60
C GLY A 79 6.41 1.96 19.06
N HIS A 80 5.45 1.28 19.69
CA HIS A 80 4.27 1.89 20.29
C HIS A 80 4.67 2.91 21.37
N ASN A 81 5.65 2.59 22.22
CA ASN A 81 6.16 3.54 23.20
C ASN A 81 6.77 4.79 22.54
N LEU A 82 7.48 4.65 21.40
CA LEU A 82 7.96 5.80 20.62
C LEU A 82 6.80 6.63 20.08
N TRP A 83 5.74 5.99 19.58
CA TRP A 83 4.53 6.68 19.14
C TRP A 83 3.88 7.49 20.27
N LEU A 84 3.81 6.95 21.49
CA LEU A 84 3.27 7.66 22.65
C LEU A 84 4.09 8.88 23.08
N MET A 85 5.32 9.05 22.58
CA MET A 85 6.14 10.24 22.84
C MET A 85 5.65 11.47 22.06
N PHE A 86 4.90 11.29 20.98
CA PHE A 86 4.32 12.39 20.21
C PHE A 86 3.13 12.96 21.00
N LYS A 87 3.33 14.15 21.57
CA LYS A 87 2.29 14.86 22.36
C LYS A 87 1.56 15.94 21.58
N THR A 88 2.13 16.40 20.47
CA THR A 88 1.53 17.40 19.60
C THR A 88 0.85 16.71 18.44
N VAL A 89 -0.48 16.84 18.38
CA VAL A 89 -1.31 16.31 17.30
C VAL A 89 -2.00 17.49 16.63
N ILE A 90 -1.87 17.56 15.31
CA ILE A 90 -2.52 18.58 14.49
C ILE A 90 -3.52 17.87 13.60
N LEU A 91 -4.79 18.23 13.70
CA LEU A 91 -5.86 17.70 12.86
C LEU A 91 -6.18 18.72 11.76
N LEU A 92 -6.13 18.28 10.50
CA LEU A 92 -6.56 19.07 9.37
C LEU A 92 -8.03 18.79 9.10
N GLU A 93 -8.86 19.82 9.09
CA GLU A 93 -10.33 19.68 8.98
C GLU A 93 -10.85 19.95 7.56
N GLU A 94 -10.12 20.73 6.74
CA GLU A 94 -10.58 21.07 5.39
C GLU A 94 -10.30 19.93 4.39
N GLN A 95 -11.37 19.37 3.81
CA GLN A 95 -11.26 18.44 2.69
C GLN A 95 -11.17 19.18 1.34
N VAL A 96 -9.94 19.35 0.85
CA VAL A 96 -9.69 20.06 -0.42
C VAL A 96 -9.97 19.22 -1.66
N ARG A 97 -9.88 17.88 -1.59
CA ARG A 97 -10.00 16.99 -2.77
C ARG A 97 -11.41 16.96 -3.36
N ALA A 98 -12.43 17.05 -2.50
CA ALA A 98 -13.84 17.04 -2.89
C ALA A 98 -14.49 18.44 -2.79
N ARG A 99 -13.70 19.51 -2.65
CA ARG A 99 -14.22 20.87 -2.42
C ARG A 99 -15.17 21.37 -3.52
N GLY A 100 -14.97 20.92 -4.77
CA GLY A 100 -15.84 21.24 -5.90
C GLY A 100 -17.11 20.40 -6.00
N ASP A 101 -17.28 19.41 -5.12
CA ASP A 101 -18.42 18.48 -5.12
C ASP A 101 -18.92 18.27 -3.66
N PRO A 102 -19.81 19.15 -3.17
CA PRO A 102 -20.34 19.06 -1.81
C PRO A 102 -21.08 17.74 -1.52
N GLN A 103 -21.68 17.12 -2.54
CA GLN A 103 -22.38 15.84 -2.37
C GLN A 103 -21.38 14.71 -2.11
N LEU A 104 -20.28 14.66 -2.87
CA LEU A 104 -19.18 13.74 -2.63
C LEU A 104 -18.49 14.00 -1.29
N GLY A 105 -18.25 15.27 -0.94
CA GLY A 105 -17.66 15.65 0.35
C GLY A 105 -18.46 15.09 1.52
N ALA A 106 -19.76 15.36 1.56
CA ALA A 106 -20.65 14.88 2.62
C ALA A 106 -20.74 13.35 2.67
N LEU A 107 -20.71 12.67 1.51
CA LEU A 107 -20.66 11.21 1.44
C LEU A 107 -19.37 10.67 2.08
N LEU A 108 -18.21 11.24 1.74
CA LEU A 108 -16.92 10.82 2.29
C LEU A 108 -16.85 11.01 3.81
N ASP A 109 -17.43 12.09 4.33
CA ASP A 109 -17.50 12.34 5.78
C ASP A 109 -18.33 11.28 6.50
N ARG A 110 -19.48 10.88 5.94
CA ARG A 110 -20.31 9.80 6.49
C ARG A 110 -19.61 8.45 6.42
N VAL A 111 -18.95 8.13 5.31
CA VAL A 111 -18.17 6.89 5.15
C VAL A 111 -17.03 6.84 6.18
N ARG A 112 -16.33 7.96 6.39
CA ARG A 112 -15.27 8.06 7.40
C ARG A 112 -15.80 7.84 8.81
N ALA A 113 -16.97 8.40 9.13
CA ALA A 113 -17.61 8.26 10.43
C ALA A 113 -18.31 6.89 10.64
N GLY A 114 -18.44 6.08 9.58
CA GLY A 114 -19.21 4.83 9.63
C GLY A 114 -20.72 5.06 9.72
N THR A 115 -21.22 6.22 9.30
CA THR A 115 -22.63 6.65 9.38
C THR A 115 -23.28 6.77 8.00
N GLN A 116 -22.79 6.03 7.01
CA GLN A 116 -23.36 5.96 5.67
C GLN A 116 -24.80 5.41 5.67
N THR A 117 -25.64 5.89 4.76
CA THR A 117 -27.06 5.51 4.66
C THR A 117 -27.40 4.68 3.42
N THR A 118 -28.64 4.23 3.30
CA THR A 118 -29.14 3.53 2.10
C THR A 118 -29.15 4.47 0.89
N GLU A 119 -29.41 5.76 1.10
CA GLU A 119 -29.37 6.79 0.06
C GLU A 119 -27.95 6.98 -0.48
N ASP A 120 -26.93 6.88 0.37
CA ASP A 120 -25.53 6.92 -0.04
C ASP A 120 -25.18 5.74 -0.98
N LEU A 121 -25.66 4.54 -0.64
CA LEU A 121 -25.51 3.38 -1.50
C LEU A 121 -26.28 3.56 -2.82
N GLY A 122 -27.49 4.11 -2.76
CA GLY A 122 -28.28 4.47 -3.94
C GLY A 122 -27.53 5.43 -4.87
N LEU A 123 -26.92 6.47 -4.31
CA LEU A 123 -26.10 7.44 -5.03
C LEU A 123 -24.92 6.77 -5.71
N LEU A 124 -24.18 5.90 -5.01
CA LEU A 124 -23.06 5.15 -5.60
C LEU A 124 -23.52 4.23 -6.74
N ASN A 125 -24.66 3.56 -6.57
CA ASN A 125 -25.23 2.69 -7.60
C ASN A 125 -25.63 3.44 -8.88
N THR A 126 -25.96 4.74 -8.81
CA THR A 126 -26.18 5.57 -10.02
C THR A 126 -24.94 5.72 -10.89
N LYS A 127 -23.75 5.46 -10.34
CA LYS A 127 -22.46 5.57 -11.05
C LYS A 127 -21.97 4.23 -11.62
N LEU A 128 -22.76 3.16 -11.48
CA LEU A 128 -22.41 1.87 -12.07
C LEU A 128 -22.43 1.96 -13.60
N MET A 129 -21.32 1.55 -14.21
CA MET A 129 -21.20 1.46 -15.66
C MET A 129 -21.38 0.01 -16.12
N VAL A 130 -22.01 -0.17 -17.27
CA VAL A 130 -22.12 -1.49 -17.90
C VAL A 130 -20.74 -1.88 -18.43
N ARG A 131 -20.37 -3.16 -18.30
CA ARG A 131 -19.04 -3.67 -18.67
C ARG A 131 -18.61 -3.30 -20.10
N SER A 132 -19.54 -3.30 -21.05
CA SER A 132 -19.28 -2.94 -22.45
C SER A 132 -18.90 -1.47 -22.66
N GLN A 133 -19.18 -0.59 -21.70
CA GLN A 133 -18.84 0.83 -21.74
C GLN A 133 -17.46 1.13 -21.14
N ILE A 134 -16.87 0.15 -20.43
CA ILE A 134 -15.56 0.29 -19.81
C ILE A 134 -14.49 0.14 -20.89
N THR A 135 -13.75 1.22 -21.15
CA THR A 135 -12.64 1.24 -22.11
C THR A 135 -11.45 1.96 -21.50
N PHE A 136 -10.27 1.37 -21.61
CA PHE A 136 -9.03 1.89 -21.04
C PHE A 136 -8.30 2.84 -21.98
N LYS A 137 -8.65 2.84 -23.27
CA LYS A 137 -8.08 3.76 -24.27
C LYS A 137 -8.23 5.25 -23.91
N GLY A 138 -9.26 5.59 -23.14
CA GLY A 138 -9.54 6.96 -22.67
C GLY A 138 -8.76 7.37 -21.42
N GLY A 139 -7.78 6.58 -20.97
CA GLY A 139 -7.01 6.85 -19.75
C GLY A 139 -7.76 6.52 -18.46
N LEU A 140 -8.81 5.69 -18.54
CA LEU A 140 -9.51 5.17 -17.37
C LEU A 140 -8.54 4.41 -16.44
N ARG A 141 -8.68 4.60 -15.14
CA ARG A 141 -7.89 3.89 -14.12
C ARG A 141 -8.81 3.02 -13.29
N ALA A 142 -8.40 1.79 -13.04
CA ALA A 142 -9.14 0.86 -12.20
C ALA A 142 -8.39 0.62 -10.88
N ILE A 143 -9.13 0.59 -9.79
CA ILE A 143 -8.64 0.17 -8.47
C ILE A 143 -9.35 -1.15 -8.16
N THR A 144 -8.59 -2.17 -7.78
CA THR A 144 -9.14 -3.50 -7.47
C THR A 144 -8.61 -4.00 -6.13
N PRO A 145 -9.41 -4.75 -5.34
CA PRO A 145 -8.94 -5.25 -4.05
C PRO A 145 -7.76 -6.23 -4.14
N LEU A 146 -7.57 -6.92 -5.27
CA LEU A 146 -6.61 -8.02 -5.41
C LEU A 146 -5.69 -7.85 -6.62
N ASN A 147 -4.41 -8.18 -6.44
CA ASN A 147 -3.40 -8.13 -7.52
C ASN A 147 -3.79 -8.96 -8.75
N ARG A 148 -4.44 -10.11 -8.56
CA ARG A 148 -4.92 -10.95 -9.67
C ARG A 148 -5.94 -10.23 -10.56
N ASN A 149 -6.83 -9.42 -9.96
CA ASN A 149 -7.84 -8.68 -10.71
C ASN A 149 -7.20 -7.51 -11.47
N ARG A 150 -6.24 -6.83 -10.83
CA ARG A 150 -5.41 -5.80 -11.49
C ARG A 150 -4.71 -6.36 -12.72
N TRP A 151 -4.14 -7.57 -12.64
CA TRP A 151 -3.49 -8.20 -13.78
C TRP A 151 -4.45 -8.38 -14.97
N SER A 152 -5.63 -8.97 -14.72
CA SER A 152 -6.63 -9.19 -15.77
C SER A 152 -7.06 -7.89 -16.45
N LEU A 153 -7.26 -6.82 -15.68
CA LEU A 153 -7.62 -5.51 -16.23
C LEU A 153 -6.45 -4.83 -16.96
N ASN A 154 -5.21 -5.00 -16.47
CA ASN A 154 -4.02 -4.48 -17.17
C ASN A 154 -3.85 -5.17 -18.53
N MET A 155 -4.11 -6.48 -18.62
CA MET A 155 -4.06 -7.20 -19.90
C MET A 155 -5.09 -6.65 -20.90
N GLU A 156 -6.33 -6.46 -20.44
CA GLU A 156 -7.38 -5.84 -21.25
C GLU A 156 -6.98 -4.42 -21.68
N ALA A 157 -6.40 -3.63 -20.77
CA ALA A 157 -5.96 -2.26 -21.05
C ALA A 157 -4.84 -2.23 -22.11
N VAL A 158 -3.87 -3.14 -22.06
CA VAL A 158 -2.80 -3.25 -23.08
C VAL A 158 -3.41 -3.55 -24.46
N VAL A 159 -4.35 -4.51 -24.51
CA VAL A 159 -5.00 -4.91 -25.78
C VAL A 159 -5.85 -3.77 -26.35
N ASP A 160 -6.65 -3.10 -25.51
CA ASP A 160 -7.48 -1.96 -25.90
C ASP A 160 -6.61 -0.80 -26.41
N TRP A 161 -5.52 -0.47 -25.68
CA TRP A 161 -4.58 0.57 -26.06
C TRP A 161 -3.88 0.29 -27.40
N GLY A 162 -3.35 -0.92 -27.57
CA GLY A 162 -2.65 -1.33 -28.78
C GLY A 162 -3.55 -1.29 -30.02
N ARG A 163 -4.79 -1.78 -29.89
CA ARG A 163 -5.78 -1.74 -30.98
C ARG A 163 -6.16 -0.31 -31.34
N PHE A 164 -6.47 0.52 -30.35
CA PHE A 164 -6.92 1.90 -30.59
C PHE A 164 -5.84 2.77 -31.22
N HIS A 165 -4.60 2.70 -30.71
CA HIS A 165 -3.48 3.50 -31.22
C HIS A 165 -2.73 2.86 -32.39
N ARG A 166 -3.18 1.69 -32.87
CA ARG A 166 -2.50 0.88 -33.90
C ARG A 166 -1.02 0.65 -33.58
N ARG A 167 -0.74 0.27 -32.33
CA ARG A 167 0.61 -0.03 -31.84
C ARG A 167 0.78 -1.53 -31.64
N HIS A 168 1.98 -2.02 -31.95
CA HIS A 168 2.35 -3.38 -31.61
C HIS A 168 2.44 -3.55 -30.09
N ILE A 169 2.01 -4.72 -29.61
CA ILE A 169 2.22 -5.15 -28.24
C ILE A 169 3.55 -5.92 -28.19
N SER A 170 4.50 -5.38 -27.44
CA SER A 170 5.75 -6.05 -27.13
C SER A 170 5.58 -6.92 -25.90
N VAL A 171 6.16 -8.11 -25.93
CA VAL A 171 6.18 -9.06 -24.82
C VAL A 171 7.59 -9.14 -24.28
N PHE A 172 7.75 -8.84 -22.99
CA PHE A 172 9.01 -8.91 -22.27
C PHE A 172 8.95 -10.08 -21.30
N VAL A 173 9.89 -11.01 -21.43
CA VAL A 173 9.96 -12.20 -20.57
C VAL A 173 11.16 -12.05 -19.64
N SER A 174 10.94 -12.22 -18.33
CA SER A 174 12.03 -12.11 -17.36
C SER A 174 12.97 -13.30 -17.43
N THR A 175 14.26 -13.02 -17.25
CA THR A 175 15.27 -14.06 -17.03
C THR A 175 15.37 -14.38 -15.54
N HIS A 176 15.25 -15.64 -15.18
CA HIS A 176 15.36 -16.11 -13.79
C HIS A 176 16.67 -16.86 -13.57
N THR A 177 17.41 -16.52 -12.51
CA THR A 177 18.61 -17.25 -12.08
C THR A 177 18.40 -17.84 -10.69
N TRP A 178 18.50 -19.16 -10.57
CA TRP A 178 18.30 -19.89 -9.31
C TRP A 178 19.63 -20.11 -8.60
N ARG A 179 19.77 -19.61 -7.36
CA ARG A 179 21.06 -19.62 -6.64
C ARG A 179 21.23 -20.74 -5.62
N SER A 180 20.15 -21.38 -5.14
CA SER A 180 20.23 -22.29 -3.98
C SER A 180 19.73 -23.72 -4.23
N ARG A 181 18.93 -23.96 -5.29
CA ARG A 181 18.30 -25.26 -5.53
C ARG A 181 17.78 -25.36 -6.97
N ALA A 182 17.85 -26.57 -7.53
CA ALA A 182 17.10 -26.92 -8.74
C ALA A 182 15.60 -26.92 -8.40
N LEU A 183 14.83 -26.07 -9.06
CA LEU A 183 13.38 -26.03 -8.90
C LEU A 183 12.70 -27.14 -9.69
N SER A 184 11.56 -27.60 -9.18
CA SER A 184 10.66 -28.48 -9.93
C SER A 184 10.08 -27.76 -11.16
N GLN A 185 9.64 -28.53 -12.17
CA GLN A 185 8.99 -27.94 -13.35
C GLN A 185 7.75 -27.10 -13.00
N GLN A 186 7.02 -27.47 -11.94
CA GLN A 186 5.88 -26.70 -11.45
C GLN A 186 6.29 -25.35 -10.87
N GLU A 187 7.35 -25.30 -10.07
CA GLU A 187 7.86 -24.04 -9.52
C GLU A 187 8.41 -23.13 -10.62
N VAL A 188 9.07 -23.70 -11.65
CA VAL A 188 9.51 -22.93 -12.83
C VAL A 188 8.30 -22.39 -13.60
N ALA A 189 7.27 -23.21 -13.83
CA ALA A 189 6.04 -22.76 -14.49
C ALA A 189 5.36 -21.63 -13.71
N GLN A 190 5.25 -21.74 -12.38
CA GLN A 190 4.71 -20.70 -11.51
C GLN A 190 5.47 -19.37 -11.55
N THR A 191 6.75 -19.39 -11.92
CA THR A 191 7.54 -18.15 -12.04
C THR A 191 7.33 -17.43 -13.36
N ILE A 192 6.83 -18.15 -14.37
CA ILE A 192 6.44 -17.64 -15.68
C ILE A 192 4.93 -17.39 -15.75
N GLU A 193 4.18 -17.87 -14.73
CA GLU A 193 2.76 -17.58 -14.58
C GLU A 193 2.49 -16.07 -14.54
N GLN A 194 1.27 -15.74 -14.94
CA GLN A 194 0.84 -14.37 -15.13
C GLN A 194 0.63 -13.65 -13.79
N GLY A 195 1.35 -12.55 -13.60
CA GLY A 195 1.17 -11.63 -12.47
C GLY A 195 2.29 -11.66 -11.44
N ASP A 196 2.26 -10.68 -10.55
CA ASP A 196 3.12 -10.55 -9.38
C ASP A 196 2.38 -11.00 -8.12
N ASN A 197 3.13 -11.50 -7.15
CA ASN A 197 2.62 -11.86 -5.82
C ASN A 197 3.60 -11.40 -4.73
N SER A 198 3.28 -11.64 -3.46
CA SER A 198 4.11 -11.22 -2.33
C SER A 198 5.55 -11.76 -2.40
N ASN A 199 5.75 -12.91 -3.06
CA ASN A 199 7.04 -13.58 -3.21
C ASN A 199 7.76 -13.18 -4.51
N CYS A 200 7.02 -12.82 -5.56
CA CYS A 200 7.53 -12.43 -6.87
C CYS A 200 6.98 -11.05 -7.24
N LYS A 201 7.75 -9.99 -6.96
CA LYS A 201 7.32 -8.59 -7.11
C LYS A 201 7.25 -8.09 -8.57
N ILE A 202 7.77 -8.87 -9.52
CA ILE A 202 7.77 -8.54 -10.94
C ILE A 202 7.18 -9.75 -11.68
N PRO A 203 6.15 -9.56 -12.51
CA PRO A 203 5.56 -10.67 -13.25
C PRO A 203 6.58 -11.31 -14.19
N GLY A 204 6.48 -12.63 -14.39
CA GLY A 204 7.34 -13.38 -15.30
C GLY A 204 7.24 -12.93 -16.77
N VAL A 205 6.08 -12.37 -17.12
CA VAL A 205 5.80 -11.83 -18.44
C VAL A 205 5.20 -10.43 -18.28
N PHE A 206 5.73 -9.47 -19.02
CA PHE A 206 5.24 -8.10 -19.06
C PHE A 206 4.84 -7.71 -20.49
N PHE A 207 3.61 -7.26 -20.65
CA PHE A 207 3.07 -6.81 -21.93
C PHE A 207 3.05 -5.28 -21.97
N TYR A 208 3.48 -4.70 -23.10
CA TYR A 208 3.52 -3.26 -23.25
C TYR A 208 3.21 -2.84 -24.69
N ALA A 209 2.39 -1.79 -24.83
CA ALA A 209 2.19 -1.09 -26.09
C ALA A 209 2.76 0.33 -25.96
N GLN A 210 3.44 0.80 -27.00
CA GLN A 210 4.10 2.11 -26.98
C GLN A 210 3.12 3.22 -26.57
N GLY A 211 3.53 4.03 -25.59
CA GLY A 211 2.77 5.16 -25.07
C GLY A 211 1.76 4.81 -23.96
N MET A 212 1.58 3.53 -23.64
CA MET A 212 0.69 3.13 -22.55
C MET A 212 1.22 3.63 -21.19
N PRO A 213 0.33 4.07 -20.27
CA PRO A 213 0.71 4.40 -18.91
C PRO A 213 1.35 3.22 -18.18
N VAL A 214 2.46 3.46 -17.48
CA VAL A 214 3.17 2.46 -16.68
C VAL A 214 3.53 3.04 -15.32
N VAL A 215 3.72 2.16 -14.33
CA VAL A 215 4.22 2.50 -13.00
C VAL A 215 5.57 1.81 -12.81
N VAL A 216 6.55 2.56 -12.31
CA VAL A 216 7.89 2.04 -12.00
C VAL A 216 7.86 1.41 -10.61
N ASN A 217 8.23 0.14 -10.51
CA ASN A 217 8.15 -0.64 -9.26
C ASN A 217 9.47 -0.68 -8.46
N LYS A 218 10.51 0.01 -8.91
CA LYS A 218 11.83 0.04 -8.26
C LYS A 218 12.48 1.41 -8.42
N ASN A 219 12.94 1.97 -7.31
CA ASN A 219 13.81 3.14 -7.31
C ASN A 219 15.19 2.72 -7.84
N THR A 220 15.66 3.39 -8.90
CA THR A 220 16.98 3.18 -9.51
C THR A 220 18.00 4.14 -8.91
#